data_AF-A0A651GGQ8-F1
#
_entry.id   AF-A0A651GGQ8-F1
#
_cell.length_a   1.000
_cell.length_b   1.000
_cell.length_c   1.000
_cell.angle_alpha   90.00
_cell.angle_beta   90.00
_cell.angle_gamma   90.00
#
_symmetry.space_group_name_H-M   'P 1'
#
loop_
_entity.id
_entity.type
_entity.pdbx_description
1 polymer ?
#
loop_
_entity_poly.entity_id
_entity_poly.type
_entity_poly.pdbx_seq_one_letter_code
_entity_poly.pdbx_strand_id
1 'polypeptide(L)'
;MGSAGLVQQIYDSFMAGLFIAAPPMIAAVIIGVLLAIILAAMQIQDQTLPQLVKIIVILGVLMIGGVPMSAPLFDYSRTLFASFHTMTR
;
A
#
# COMPACT_ATOMS: atom_id res chain seq x y z
N MET A 1 6.36 -29.60 3.95
CA MET A 1 5.54 -28.62 3.20
C MET A 1 5.68 -28.92 1.70
N GLY A 2 4.58 -29.27 1.00
CA GLY A 2 4.61 -29.37 -0.46
C GLY A 2 4.79 -27.99 -1.10
N SER A 3 5.29 -27.93 -2.34
CA SER A 3 5.49 -26.67 -3.10
C SER A 3 4.24 -25.76 -3.11
N ALA A 4 3.05 -26.35 -3.06
CA ALA A 4 1.78 -25.63 -2.94
C ALA A 4 1.64 -24.79 -1.65
N GLY A 5 2.15 -25.27 -0.51
CA GLY A 5 2.09 -24.54 0.75
C GLY A 5 2.99 -23.30 0.79
N LEU A 6 4.16 -23.37 0.15
CA LEU A 6 5.06 -22.23 0.00
C LEU A 6 4.45 -21.15 -0.90
N VAL A 7 3.81 -21.55 -2.00
CA VAL A 7 3.12 -20.62 -2.89
C VAL A 7 1.99 -19.89 -2.17
N GLN A 8 1.22 -20.58 -1.34
CA GLN A 8 0.16 -19.95 -0.54
C GLN A 8 0.74 -18.95 0.47
N GLN A 9 1.83 -19.28 1.15
CA GLN A 9 2.50 -18.37 2.09
C GLN A 9 2.97 -17.08 1.40
N ILE A 10 3.53 -17.21 0.19
CA ILE A 10 3.96 -16.07 -0.62
C ILE A 10 2.75 -15.22 -1.03
N TYR A 11 1.66 -15.86 -1.44
CA TYR A 11 0.42 -15.17 -1.81
C TYR A 11 -0.15 -14.36 -0.65
N ASP A 12 -0.25 -14.95 0.53
CA ASP A 12 -0.81 -14.29 1.72
C ASP A 12 0.07 -13.11 2.16
N SER A 13 1.40 -13.26 2.11
CA SER A 13 2.35 -12.17 2.38
C SER A 13 2.18 -11.01 1.40
N PHE A 14 2.01 -11.32 0.11
CA PHE A 14 1.87 -10.33 -0.94
C PHE A 14 0.55 -9.57 -0.83
N MET A 15 -0.55 -10.27 -0.53
CA MET A 15 -1.85 -9.66 -0.29
C MET A 15 -1.83 -8.74 0.93
N ALA A 16 -1.19 -9.14 2.03
CA ALA A 16 -1.06 -8.31 3.22
C ALA A 16 -0.30 -6.99 2.92
N GLY A 17 0.78 -7.07 2.14
CA GLY A 17 1.52 -5.88 1.69
C GLY A 17 0.70 -5.00 0.72
N LEU A 18 -0.02 -5.61 -0.21
CA LEU A 18 -0.85 -4.90 -1.19
C LEU A 18 -1.97 -4.10 -0.50
N PHE A 19 -2.58 -4.65 0.55
CA PHE A 19 -3.64 -4.00 1.30
C PHE A 19 -3.19 -2.67 1.93
N ILE A 20 -1.92 -2.57 2.33
CA ILE A 20 -1.34 -1.34 2.87
C ILE A 20 -0.92 -0.37 1.77
N ALA A 21 -0.37 -0.88 0.67
CA ALA A 21 0.05 -0.02 -0.43
C ALA A 21 -1.14 0.56 -1.20
N ALA A 22 -2.29 -0.13 -1.24
CA ALA A 22 -3.42 0.22 -2.09
C ALA A 22 -4.06 1.59 -1.76
N PRO A 23 -4.43 1.92 -0.51
CA PRO A 23 -5.06 3.21 -0.19
C PRO A 23 -4.24 4.45 -0.58
N PRO A 24 -2.94 4.58 -0.23
CA PRO A 24 -2.16 5.76 -0.60
C PRO A 24 -1.91 5.83 -2.11
N MET A 25 -1.76 4.68 -2.78
CA MET A 25 -1.61 4.64 -4.24
C MET A 25 -2.87 5.13 -4.96
N ILE A 26 -4.05 4.66 -4.55
CA ILE A 26 -5.32 5.09 -5.14
C ILE A 26 -5.50 6.60 -4.97
N ALA A 27 -5.26 7.11 -3.76
CA ALA A 27 -5.35 8.54 -3.48
C ALA A 27 -4.37 9.37 -4.32
N ALA A 28 -3.11 8.92 -4.43
CA ALA A 28 -2.09 9.60 -5.23
C ALA A 28 -2.41 9.60 -6.73
N VAL A 29 -3.01 8.52 -7.25
CA VAL A 29 -3.44 8.44 -8.65
C VAL A 29 -4.60 9.40 -8.91
N ILE A 30 -5.64 9.41 -8.07
CA ILE A 30 -6.80 10.29 -8.22
C ILE A 30 -6.35 11.75 -8.24
N ILE A 31 -5.56 12.16 -7.24
CA ILE A 31 -5.07 13.54 -7.15
C ILE A 31 -4.11 13.85 -8.30
N GLY A 32 -3.26 12.90 -8.69
CA GLY A 32 -2.36 13.05 -9.83
C GLY A 32 -3.09 13.33 -11.14
N VAL A 33 -4.18 12.62 -11.40
CA VAL A 33 -5.01 12.82 -12.59
C VAL A 33 -5.73 14.17 -12.53
N LEU A 34 -6.32 14.52 -11.38
CA LEU A 34 -7.00 15.81 -11.21
C LEU A 34 -6.04 17.00 -11.44
N LEU A 35 -4.85 16.95 -10.86
CA LEU A 35 -3.85 17.99 -11.06
C LEU A 35 -3.32 18.03 -12.49
N ALA A 36 -3.11 16.87 -13.14
CA ALA A 36 -2.67 16.83 -14.52
C ALA A 36 -3.64 17.57 -15.46
N ILE A 37 -4.95 17.41 -15.24
CA ILE A 37 -5.98 18.10 -16.02
C ILE A 37 -5.96 19.61 -15.75
N ILE A 38 -5.88 20.03 -14.48
CA ILE A 38 -5.88 21.45 -14.10
C ILE A 38 -4.63 22.16 -14.64
N LEU A 39 -3.46 21.54 -14.47
CA LEU A 39 -2.19 22.10 -14.94
C LEU A 39 -2.15 22.18 -16.47
N ALA A 40 -2.68 21.17 -17.17
CA ALA A 40 -2.80 21.21 -18.62
C ALA A 40 -3.74 22.33 -19.10
N ALA A 41 -4.89 22.52 -18.43
CA ALA A 41 -5.84 23.58 -18.77
C ALA A 41 -5.26 24.99 -18.53
N MET A 42 -4.45 25.16 -17.48
CA MET A 42 -3.78 26.44 -17.17
C MET A 42 -2.44 26.64 -17.89
N GLN A 43 -2.00 25.67 -18.72
CA GLN A 43 -0.71 25.68 -19.42
C GLN A 43 0.51 25.76 -18.46
N ILE A 44 0.36 25.31 -17.21
CA ILE A 44 1.46 25.30 -16.23
C ILE A 44 2.30 24.03 -16.48
N GLN A 45 3.53 24.21 -16.96
CA GLN A 45 4.49 23.12 -17.23
C GLN A 45 5.45 22.86 -16.05
N ASP A 46 5.03 23.15 -14.82
CA ASP A 46 5.81 22.88 -13.63
C ASP A 46 5.53 21.46 -13.11
N GLN A 47 6.52 20.57 -13.25
CA GLN A 47 6.42 19.18 -12.80
C GLN A 47 6.61 19.01 -11.29
N THR A 48 7.11 20.02 -10.59
CA THR A 48 7.43 19.93 -9.15
C THR A 48 6.18 20.08 -8.27
N LEU A 49 5.23 20.93 -8.68
CA LEU A 49 3.97 21.15 -7.98
C LEU A 49 3.13 19.87 -7.85
N PRO A 50 2.79 19.14 -8.94
CA PRO A 50 2.00 17.92 -8.82
C PRO A 50 2.75 16.80 -8.05
N GLN A 51 4.08 16.78 -8.06
CA GLN A 51 4.88 15.86 -7.25
C GLN A 51 4.74 16.17 -5.75
N LEU A 52 4.84 17.45 -5.36
CA LEU A 52 4.73 17.89 -3.97
C LEU A 52 3.33 17.60 -3.39
N VAL A 53 2.27 17.91 -4.14
CA VAL A 53 0.90 17.66 -3.68
C VAL A 53 0.64 16.16 -3.49
N LYS A 54 1.14 15.29 -4.39
CA LYS A 54 1.03 13.83 -4.22
C LYS A 54 1.66 13.36 -2.91
N ILE A 55 2.83 13.87 -2.54
CA ILE A 55 3.50 13.51 -1.27
C ILE A 55 2.63 13.90 -0.07
N ILE A 56 2.08 15.12 -0.06
CA ILE A 56 1.21 15.60 1.03
C ILE A 56 -0.03 14.71 1.16
N VAL A 57 -0.63 14.31 0.04
CA VAL A 57 -1.80 13.41 0.02
C VAL A 57 -1.45 12.04 0.57
N ILE A 58 -0.33 11.44 0.13
CA ILE A 58 0.13 10.15 0.65
C ILE A 58 0.36 10.23 2.16
N LEU A 59 1.01 11.29 2.64
CA LEU A 59 1.22 11.51 4.07
C LEU A 59 -0.11 11.64 4.82
N GLY A 60 -1.07 12.39 4.29
CA GLY A 60 -2.40 12.53 4.88
C GLY A 60 -3.13 11.19 4.99
N VAL A 61 -3.08 10.37 3.92
CA VAL A 61 -3.66 9.02 3.93
C VAL A 61 -2.98 8.12 4.94
N LEU A 62 -1.64 8.18 5.06
CA LEU A 62 -0.91 7.38 6.05
C LEU A 62 -1.18 7.83 7.48
N MET A 63 -1.36 9.13 7.73
CA MET A 63 -1.73 9.63 9.06
C MET A 63 -3.11 9.14 9.50
N ILE A 64 -4.09 9.17 8.58
CA ILE A 64 -5.46 8.72 8.87
C ILE A 64 -5.52 7.19 8.94
N GLY A 65 -4.82 6.52 8.02
CA GLY A 65 -4.86 5.08 7.82
C GLY A 65 -3.87 4.27 8.66
N GLY A 66 -2.91 4.89 9.36
CA GLY A 66 -1.79 4.19 9.98
C GLY A 66 -2.17 3.00 10.86
N VAL A 67 -3.13 3.18 11.79
CA VAL A 67 -3.60 2.10 12.66
C VAL A 67 -4.42 1.04 11.91
N PRO A 68 -5.53 1.38 11.23
CA PRO A 68 -6.35 0.35 10.57
C PRO A 68 -5.62 -0.37 9.42
N MET A 69 -4.71 0.31 8.73
CA MET A 69 -3.94 -0.29 7.63
C MET A 69 -2.85 -1.23 8.13
N SER A 70 -2.31 -1.04 9.33
CA SER A 70 -1.28 -1.94 9.88
C SER A 70 -1.84 -3.24 10.46
N ALA A 71 -3.14 -3.31 10.77
CA ALA A 71 -3.77 -4.49 11.37
C ALA A 71 -3.58 -5.79 10.56
N PRO A 72 -3.81 -5.83 9.22
CA PRO A 72 -3.61 -7.03 8.42
C PRO A 72 -2.18 -7.57 8.44
N LEU A 73 -1.17 -6.70 8.47
CA LEU A 73 0.23 -7.13 8.61
C LEU A 73 0.50 -7.70 9.99
N PHE A 74 -0.08 -7.10 11.03
CA PHE A 74 0.10 -7.57 12.40
C PHE A 74 -0.52 -8.97 12.59
N ASP A 75 -1.73 -9.16 12.06
CA ASP A 75 -2.44 -10.44 12.12
C ASP A 75 -1.74 -11.53 11.30
N TYR A 76 -1.27 -11.17 10.10
CA TYR A 76 -0.47 -12.06 9.28
C TYR A 76 0.81 -12.48 10.00
N SER A 77 1.55 -11.52 10.58
CA SER A 77 2.79 -11.80 11.32
C SER A 77 2.55 -12.73 12.50
N ARG A 78 1.49 -12.50 13.30
CA ARG A 78 1.12 -13.38 14.41
C ARG A 78 0.81 -14.81 13.94
N THR A 79 0.07 -14.94 12.85
CA THR A 79 -0.29 -16.24 12.27
C THR A 79 0.95 -16.99 11.77
N LEU A 80 1.86 -16.28 11.11
CA LEU A 80 3.17 -16.79 10.68
C LEU A 80 3.99 -17.35 11.85
N PHE A 81 4.17 -16.56 12.91
CA PHE A 81 4.97 -16.99 14.06
C PHE A 81 4.29 -18.11 14.87
N ALA A 82 2.96 -18.10 14.98
CA ALA A 82 2.21 -19.17 15.65
C ALA A 82 2.25 -20.49 14.87
N SER A 83 2.24 -20.44 13.54
CA SER A 83 2.30 -21.64 12.69
C SER A 83 3.72 -22.17 12.49
N PHE A 84 4.75 -21.41 12.86
CA PHE A 84 6.17 -21.78 12.70
C PHE A 84 6.54 -23.10 13.41
N HIS A 85 5.97 -23.38 14.59
CA HIS A 85 6.19 -24.64 15.32
C HIS A 85 5.63 -25.85 14.55
N THR A 86 4.52 -25.68 13.85
CA THR A 86 3.90 -26.73 13.04
C THR A 86 4.64 -26.94 11.73
N MET A 87 5.32 -25.91 11.20
CA MET A 87 6.12 -25.98 9.97
C MET A 87 7.49 -26.65 10.16
N THR A 88 8.00 -26.68 11.40
CA THR A 88 9.34 -27.22 11.74
C THR A 88 9.32 -28.71 12.13
N ARG A 89 8.16 -29.37 12.10
CA ARG A 89 8.01 -30.83 12.29
C ARG A 89 7.48 -31.47 11.01
#